data_AF-A0A6C0AR99-F1
#
_entry.id   AF-A0A6C0AR99-F1
#
_cell.length_a   1.000
_cell.length_b   1.000
_cell.length_c   1.000
_cell.angle_alpha   90.00
_cell.angle_beta   90.00
_cell.angle_gamma   90.00
#
_symmetry.space_group_name_H-M   'P 1'
#
loop_
_entity.id
_entity.type
_entity.pdbx_description
1 polymer ?
#
loop_
_entity_poly.entity_id
_entity_poly.type
_entity_poly.pdbx_seq_one_letter_code
_entity_poly.pdbx_strand_id
1 'polypeptide(L)' 'MKYIITIITKIFSKELPKPMGRWKIDQCNKQMISKIDLSNEDHCGPCGQYALKKIEIKEKQYNDSKQKQYNDSKEKN' A
#
# COMPACT_ATOMS: atom_id res chain seq x y z
N MET A 1 3.61 50.63 -18.33
CA MET A 1 3.78 50.23 -16.91
C MET A 1 2.95 49.01 -16.53
N LYS A 2 1.61 49.05 -16.63
CA LYS A 2 0.72 47.93 -16.22
C LYS A 2 1.11 46.56 -16.79
N TYR A 3 1.45 46.50 -18.08
CA TYR A 3 1.86 45.26 -18.75
C TYR A 3 3.16 44.67 -18.20
N ILE A 4 4.15 45.52 -17.91
CA ILE A 4 5.44 45.10 -17.33
C ILE A 4 5.21 44.55 -15.92
N ILE A 5 4.37 45.23 -15.13
CA ILE A 5 3.99 44.78 -13.78
C ILE A 5 3.32 43.40 -13.85
N THR A 6 2.38 43.18 -14.78
CA THR A 6 1.73 41.86 -14.93
C THR A 6 2.69 40.73 -15.32
N ILE A 7 3.69 41.02 -16.16
CA ILE A 7 4.70 40.02 -16.56
C ILE A 7 5.58 39.65 -15.37
N ILE A 8 6.05 40.66 -14.63
CA ILE A 8 6.86 40.45 -13.42
C ILE A 8 6.04 39.67 -12.39
N THR A 9 4.80 40.06 -12.11
CA THR A 9 3.98 39.34 -11.12
C THR A 9 3.72 37.89 -11.49
N LYS A 10 3.65 37.55 -12.78
CA LYS A 10 3.40 36.17 -13.24
C LYS A 10 4.64 35.27 -13.16
N ILE A 11 5.83 35.86 -13.32
CA ILE A 11 7.11 35.15 -13.19
C ILE A 11 7.47 34.93 -11.71
N PHE A 12 7.19 35.92 -10.86
CA PHE A 12 7.51 35.87 -9.43
C PHE A 12 6.37 35.34 -8.54
N SER A 13 5.17 35.14 -9.09
CA SER A 13 4.09 34.47 -8.36
C SER A 13 4.45 33.00 -8.16
N LYS A 14 4.81 32.65 -6.92
CA LYS A 14 5.00 31.27 -6.50
C LYS A 14 3.65 30.57 -6.57
N GLU A 15 3.49 29.63 -7.50
CA GLU A 15 2.26 28.84 -7.56
C GLU A 15 2.07 28.10 -6.23
N LEU A 16 0.92 28.31 -5.60
CA LEU A 16 0.55 27.53 -4.44
C LEU A 16 0.40 26.05 -4.86
N PRO A 17 0.90 25.10 -4.07
CA PRO A 17 0.76 23.70 -4.41
C PRO A 17 -0.73 23.36 -4.53
N LYS A 18 -1.11 22.76 -5.66
CA LYS A 18 -2.51 22.37 -5.91
C LYS A 18 -2.95 21.39 -4.81
N PRO A 19 -4.11 21.59 -4.18
CA PRO A 19 -4.61 20.65 -3.18
C PRO A 19 -4.89 19.30 -3.83
N MET A 20 -4.30 18.23 -3.29
CA MET A 20 -4.39 16.85 -3.81
C MET A 20 -5.27 15.95 -2.93
N GLY A 21 -6.07 16.54 -2.04
CA GLY A 21 -6.92 15.81 -1.10
C GLY A 21 -6.11 14.97 -0.10
N ARG A 22 -6.42 13.67 0.02
CA ARG A 22 -5.68 12.72 0.86
C ARG A 22 -4.24 12.49 0.39
N TRP A 23 -3.97 12.77 -0.89
CA TRP A 23 -2.67 12.57 -1.48
C TRP A 23 -1.79 13.80 -1.29
N LYS A 24 -0.49 13.58 -1.16
CA LYS A 24 0.55 14.61 -1.23
C LYS A 24 1.54 14.22 -2.31
N ILE A 25 2.18 15.21 -2.93
CA ILE A 25 3.29 14.96 -3.85
C ILE A 25 4.43 14.37 -3.02
N ASP A 26 4.75 13.11 -3.28
CA ASP A 26 5.84 12.41 -2.62
C ASP A 26 7.12 12.57 -3.44
N GLN A 27 8.21 12.98 -2.79
CA GLN A 27 9.52 13.11 -3.44
C GLN A 27 10.35 11.82 -3.27
N CYS A 28 9.89 10.88 -2.43
CA CYS A 28 10.56 9.62 -2.19
C CYS A 28 9.95 8.51 -3.06
N ASN A 29 10.74 7.96 -3.99
CA ASN A 29 10.29 6.86 -4.86
C ASN A 29 9.76 5.67 -4.09
N LYS A 30 10.40 5.28 -2.98
CA LYS A 30 9.97 4.14 -2.16
C LYS A 30 8.58 4.35 -1.56
N GLN A 31 8.32 5.54 -1.02
CA GLN A 31 7.02 5.88 -0.41
C GLN A 31 5.93 6.00 -1.48
N MET A 32 6.27 6.59 -2.63
CA MET A 32 5.38 6.68 -3.78
C MET A 32 4.96 5.30 -4.28
N ILE A 33 5.92 4.41 -4.57
CA ILE A 33 5.67 3.05 -5.04
C ILE A 33 4.80 2.29 -4.05
N SER A 34 5.14 2.32 -2.76
CA SER A 34 4.36 1.63 -1.72
C SER A 34 2.91 2.12 -1.66
N LYS A 35 2.64 3.41 -1.84
CA LYS A 35 1.26 3.92 -1.87
C LYS A 35 0.50 3.49 -3.13
N ILE A 36 1.20 3.39 -4.27
CA ILE A 36 0.62 2.89 -5.52
C ILE A 36 0.22 1.42 -5.32
N ASP A 37 1.12 0.59 -4.78
CA ASP A 37 0.87 -0.83 -4.56
C ASP A 37 -0.31 -1.06 -3.60
N LEU A 38 -0.41 -0.26 -2.53
CA LEU A 38 -1.45 -0.38 -1.51
C LEU A 38 -2.76 0.34 -1.87
N SER A 39 -2.80 1.13 -2.95
CA SER A 39 -4.01 1.88 -3.34
C SER A 39 -5.20 0.97 -3.66
N ASN A 40 -4.92 -0.26 -4.09
CA ASN A 40 -5.94 -1.28 -4.38
C ASN A 40 -6.36 -2.09 -3.15
N GLU A 41 -5.59 -2.05 -2.05
CA GLU A 41 -5.94 -2.76 -0.82
C GLU A 41 -7.03 -2.03 -0.01
N ASP A 42 -7.21 -0.73 -0.25
CA ASP A 42 -8.25 0.11 0.40
C ASP A 42 -9.69 -0.24 -0.07
N HIS A 43 -9.83 -1.14 -1.06
CA HIS A 43 -11.11 -1.57 -1.62
C HIS A 43 -11.55 -2.98 -1.21
N CYS A 44 -10.85 -3.62 -0.26
CA CYS A 44 -11.10 -5.03 0.07
C CYS A 44 -12.13 -5.23 1.19
N GLY A 45 -13.41 -4.95 0.91
CA GLY A 45 -14.54 -5.37 1.74
C GLY A 45 -14.46 -4.97 3.24
N PRO A 46 -15.25 -5.58 4.14
CA PRO A 46 -15.11 -5.33 5.57
C PRO A 46 -13.70 -5.72 6.01
N CYS A 47 -12.99 -4.77 6.63
CA CYS A 47 -11.56 -4.78 6.96
C CYS A 47 -11.04 -5.98 7.79
N GLY A 48 -11.89 -6.94 8.14
CA GLY A 48 -11.52 -8.17 8.82
C GLY A 48 -11.32 -9.40 7.90
N GLN A 49 -11.98 -9.49 6.75
CA GLN A 49 -12.02 -10.74 5.99
C GLN A 49 -10.64 -11.16 5.44
N TYR A 50 -9.83 -10.21 5.00
CA TYR A 50 -8.47 -10.47 4.55
C TYR A 50 -7.58 -11.00 5.67
N ALA A 51 -7.65 -10.39 6.85
CA ALA A 51 -6.90 -10.82 8.02
C ALA A 51 -7.34 -12.23 8.47
N LEU A 52 -8.65 -12.47 8.52
CA LEU A 52 -9.22 -13.78 8.87
C LEU A 52 -8.80 -14.86 7.87
N LYS A 53 -8.85 -14.57 6.56
CA LYS A 53 -8.42 -15.51 5.51
C LYS A 53 -6.93 -15.84 5.60
N LYS A 54 -6.09 -14.85 5.94
CA LYS A 54 -4.66 -15.08 6.18
C LYS A 54 -4.40 -15.97 7.40
N ILE A 55 -5.17 -15.78 8.47
CA ILE A 55 -5.08 -16.63 9.68
C ILE A 55 -5.46 -18.06 9.31
N GLU A 56 -6.59 -18.25 8.62
CA GLU A 56 -7.07 -19.57 8.20
C GLU A 56 -6.05 -20.31 7.32
N ILE A 57 -5.42 -19.62 6.37
CA ILE A 57 -4.38 -20.22 5.51
C ILE A 57 -3.17 -20.68 6.33
N LYS A 58 -2.73 -19.87 7.30
CA LYS A 58 -1.59 -20.24 8.17
C LYS A 58 -1.90 -21.45 9.04
N GLU A 59 -3.11 -21.52 9.58
CA GLU A 59 -3.54 -22.67 10.39
C GLU A 59 -3.59 -23.97 9.57
N LYS A 60 -4.10 -23.91 8.33
CA LYS A 60 -4.09 -25.07 7.42
C LYS A 60 -2.67 -25.54 7.13
N GLN A 61 -1.76 -24.62 6.76
CA GLN A 61 -0.36 -24.96 6.48
C GLN A 61 0.35 -25.58 7.69
N TYR A 62 0.09 -25.07 8.90
CA TYR A 62 0.62 -25.64 10.13
C TYR A 62 0.13 -27.07 10.34
N ASN A 63 -1.17 -27.31 10.20
CA ASN A 63 -1.76 -28.64 10.38
C ASN A 63 -1.27 -29.64 9.34
N ASP A 64 -1.19 -29.23 8.07
CA ASP A 64 -0.65 -30.07 6.98
C ASP A 64 0.80 -30.48 7.26
N SER A 65 1.63 -29.54 7.73
CA SER A 65 3.03 -29.82 8.08
C SER A 65 3.16 -30.78 9.26
N LYS A 66 2.30 -30.64 10.28
CA LYS A 66 2.27 -31.52 11.46
C LYS A 66 1.81 -32.93 11.10
N GLN A 67 0.80 -33.05 10.24
CA GLN A 67 0.28 -34.34 9.79
C GLN A 67 1.31 -35.07 8.92
N LYS A 68 2.04 -34.34 8.06
CA LYS A 68 3.15 -34.89 7.29
C LYS A 68 4.26 -35.44 8.20
N GLN A 69 4.68 -34.67 9.20
CA GLN A 69 5.69 -35.12 10.17
C GLN A 69 5.26 -36.37 10.96
N TYR A 70 3.99 -36.45 11.34
CA TYR A 70 3.43 -37.62 12.02
C TYR A 70 3.47 -38.87 11.13
N ASN A 71 3.06 -38.74 9.87
CA ASN A 71 3.07 -39.85 8.91
C ASN A 71 4.51 -40.30 8.59
N ASP A 72 5.42 -39.36 8.35
CA ASP A 72 6.85 -39.65 8.10
C ASP A 72 7.52 -40.37 9.29
N SER A 73 7.05 -40.11 10.52
CA SER A 73 7.54 -40.78 11.73
C SER A 73 6.94 -42.17 11.93
N LYS A 74 5.76 -42.42 11.36
CA LYS A 74 5.06 -43.71 11.42
C LYS A 74 5.58 -44.69 10.36
N GLU A 75 6.00 -44.20 9.19
CA GLU A 75 6.62 -45.01 8.14
C GLU A 75 8.06 -45.45 8.47
N LYS A 76 8.70 -44.83 9.47
CA LYS A 76 10.06 -45.16 9.92
C LYS A 76 10.14 -46.15 11.09
N ASN A 77 9.00 -46.57 11.63
CA ASN A 77 8.88 -47.62 12.66
C ASN A 77 8.22 -48.86 12.06
#